data_AF-A0A9X2P1K8-F1
#
_entry.id   AF-A0A9X2P1K8-F1
#
_cell.length_a   1.000
_cell.length_b   1.000
_cell.length_c   1.000
_cell.angle_alpha   90.00
_cell.angle_beta   90.00
_cell.angle_gamma   90.00
#
_symmetry.space_group_name_H-M   'P 1'
#
loop_
_entity.id
_entity.type
_entity.pdbx_description
1 polymer ?
#
loop_
_entity_poly.entity_id
_entity_poly.type
_entity_poly.pdbx_seq_one_letter_code
_entity_poly.pdbx_strand_id
1 'polypeptide(L)'
;MIVNPGKFLASAVGSLTQSLFARGQVIAQYRIARARQEEASLVFRQTLLNAGSEVNDALTALQTSRSKSELLDKQVVSLQTAARSTSLLMEHGNTTYLEVLTAWQTLLNAQLAQTANRFSEIQSLINLYKALGGGQE
;
A
#
# COMPACT_ATOMS: atom_id res chain seq x y z
N MET A 1 13.65 47.74 54.94
CA MET A 1 14.22 46.55 54.28
C MET A 1 15.48 46.99 53.55
N ILE A 2 16.66 46.80 54.15
CA ILE A 2 17.93 47.28 53.58
C ILE A 2 18.38 46.25 52.54
N VAL A 3 18.18 46.56 51.27
CA VAL A 3 18.68 45.73 50.17
C VAL A 3 20.19 45.98 50.08
N ASN A 4 20.97 45.01 50.57
CA ASN A 4 22.43 45.11 50.58
C ASN A 4 22.95 44.99 49.13
N PRO A 5 23.56 46.05 48.55
CA PRO A 5 23.97 46.08 47.15
C PRO A 5 25.01 45.00 46.81
N GLY A 6 25.81 44.55 47.78
CA GLY A 6 26.75 43.44 47.61
C GLY A 6 26.07 42.08 47.40
N LYS A 7 24.90 41.84 48.04
CA LYS A 7 24.13 40.61 47.83
C LYS A 7 23.44 40.58 46.47
N PHE A 8 22.94 41.73 46.00
CA PHE A 8 22.33 41.85 44.68
C PHE A 8 23.35 41.59 43.56
N LEU A 9 24.54 42.21 43.66
CA LEU A 9 25.64 41.98 42.72
C LEU A 9 26.14 40.53 42.76
N ALA A 10 26.30 39.95 43.94
CA ALA A 10 26.69 38.54 44.07
C ALA A 10 25.66 37.58 43.46
N SER A 11 24.35 37.82 43.65
CA SER A 11 23.29 37.02 43.03
C SER A 11 23.23 37.20 41.51
N ALA A 12 23.44 38.43 41.01
CA ALA A 12 23.48 38.72 39.58
C ALA A 12 24.67 38.02 38.91
N VAL A 13 25.86 38.08 39.50
CA VAL A 13 27.06 37.38 39.01
C VAL A 13 26.92 35.86 39.11
N GLY A 14 26.33 35.34 40.19
CA GLY A 14 26.03 33.91 40.35
C GLY A 14 25.05 33.38 39.29
N SER A 15 23.97 34.13 38.99
CA SER A 15 22.99 33.77 37.97
C SER A 15 23.55 33.82 36.55
N LEU A 16 24.42 34.80 36.26
CA LEU A 16 25.08 34.94 34.96
C LEU A 16 26.13 33.85 34.73
N THR A 17 26.90 33.51 35.77
CA THR A 17 27.91 32.44 35.70
C THR A 17 27.28 31.06 35.59
N GLN A 18 26.14 30.79 36.25
CA GLN A 18 25.38 29.53 36.08
C GLN A 18 24.99 29.28 34.61
N SER A 19 24.50 30.29 33.89
CA SER A 19 24.15 30.14 32.47
C SER A 19 25.39 29.91 31.58
N LEU A 20 26.54 30.45 31.96
CA LEU A 20 27.83 30.22 31.30
C LEU A 20 28.33 28.78 31.50
N PHE A 21 28.20 28.22 32.69
CA PHE A 21 28.53 26.81 32.99
C PHE A 21 27.47 25.82 32.45
N ALA A 22 26.20 26.23 32.35
CA ALA A 22 25.11 25.44 31.75
C ALA A 22 25.11 25.45 30.20
N ARG A 23 26.00 26.22 29.57
CA ARG A 23 26.15 26.32 28.11
C ARG A 23 26.32 24.95 27.44
N GLY A 24 27.03 24.02 28.09
CA GLY A 24 27.18 22.64 27.61
C GLY A 24 25.84 21.89 27.54
N GLN A 25 25.00 22.01 28.56
CA GLN A 25 23.67 21.41 28.62
C GLN A 25 22.72 22.02 27.58
N VAL A 26 22.72 23.34 27.42
CA VAL A 26 21.90 24.03 26.40
C VAL A 26 22.31 23.61 24.99
N ILE A 27 23.62 23.54 24.70
CA ILE A 27 24.12 23.06 23.41
C ILE A 27 23.76 21.59 23.19
N ALA A 28 23.85 20.75 24.23
CA ALA A 28 23.46 19.35 24.14
C ALA A 28 21.96 19.19 23.86
N GLN A 29 21.10 19.93 24.56
CA GLN A 29 19.65 19.93 24.32
C GLN A 29 19.30 20.44 22.92
N TYR A 30 19.96 21.49 22.44
CA TYR A 30 19.82 21.97 21.07
C TYR A 30 20.20 20.89 20.05
N ARG A 31 21.33 20.19 20.26
CA ARG A 31 21.76 19.08 19.40
C ARG A 31 20.75 17.93 19.40
N ILE A 32 20.19 17.58 20.57
CA ILE A 32 19.14 16.55 20.68
C ILE A 32 17.88 16.99 19.93
N ALA A 33 17.42 18.23 20.13
CA ALA A 33 16.25 18.76 19.44
C ALA A 33 16.42 18.78 17.93
N ARG A 34 17.61 19.19 17.44
CA ARG A 34 17.96 19.15 16.03
C ARG A 34 18.00 17.72 15.48
N ALA A 35 18.61 16.79 16.20
CA ALA A 35 18.64 15.38 15.79
C ALA A 35 17.22 14.77 15.70
N ARG A 36 16.34 15.09 16.66
CA ARG A 36 14.93 14.67 16.61
C ARG A 36 14.16 15.30 15.45
N GLN A 37 14.46 16.55 15.09
CA GLN A 37 13.87 17.18 13.92
C GLN A 37 14.32 16.49 12.62
N GLU A 38 15.62 16.19 12.49
CA GLU A 38 16.18 15.46 11.35
C GLU A 38 15.56 14.05 11.26
N GLU A 39 15.42 13.35 12.39
CA GLU A 39 14.72 12.07 12.48
C GLU A 39 13.26 12.16 12.03
N ALA A 40 12.49 13.13 12.55
CA ALA A 40 11.09 13.34 12.16
C ALA A 40 10.95 13.64 10.66
N SER A 41 11.88 14.41 10.08
CA SER A 41 11.90 14.69 8.63
C SER A 41 12.16 13.43 7.81
N LEU A 42 13.05 12.54 8.28
CA LEU A 42 13.33 11.26 7.61
C LEU A 42 12.13 10.32 7.71
N VAL A 43 11.49 10.23 8.88
CA VAL A 43 10.27 9.45 9.08
C VAL A 43 9.17 9.94 8.16
N PHE A 44 8.93 11.25 8.10
CA PHE A 44 7.94 11.85 7.19
C PHE A 44 8.22 11.48 5.73
N ARG A 45 9.47 11.62 5.27
CA ARG A 45 9.86 11.23 3.91
C ARG A 45 9.61 9.76 3.64
N GLN A 46 9.94 8.88 4.58
CA GLN A 46 9.69 7.44 4.46
C GLN A 46 8.19 7.13 4.38
N THR A 47 7.38 7.76 5.22
CA THR A 47 5.91 7.61 5.20
C THR A 47 5.34 8.04 3.85
N LEU A 48 5.81 9.15 3.29
CA LEU A 48 5.37 9.62 1.98
C LEU A 48 5.76 8.64 0.86
N LEU A 49 6.98 8.11 0.88
CA LEU A 49 7.44 7.11 -0.09
C LEU A 49 6.63 5.81 0.01
N ASN A 50 6.36 5.35 1.23
CA ASN A 50 5.55 4.16 1.46
C ASN A 50 4.13 4.34 0.92
N ALA A 51 3.48 5.47 1.25
CA ALA A 51 2.14 5.78 0.76
C ALA A 51 2.11 5.86 -0.78
N GLY A 52 3.12 6.48 -1.39
CA GLY A 52 3.26 6.51 -2.85
C GLY A 52 3.39 5.12 -3.47
N SER A 53 4.17 4.23 -2.84
CA SER A 53 4.30 2.83 -3.27
C SER A 53 2.98 2.07 -3.14
N GLU A 54 2.29 2.19 -2.00
CA GLU A 54 1.01 1.51 -1.76
C GLU A 54 -0.06 1.91 -2.80
N VAL A 55 -0.16 3.20 -3.12
CA VAL A 55 -1.07 3.69 -4.17
C VAL A 55 -0.67 3.14 -5.54
N ASN A 56 0.62 3.20 -5.88
CA ASN A 56 1.12 2.72 -7.16
C ASN A 56 0.88 1.21 -7.35
N ASP A 57 1.13 0.42 -6.32
CA ASP A 57 0.96 -1.03 -6.34
C ASP A 57 -0.53 -1.40 -6.49
N ALA A 58 -1.41 -0.73 -5.74
CA ALA A 58 -2.84 -0.95 -5.84
C ALA A 58 -3.40 -0.55 -7.21
N LEU A 59 -2.96 0.59 -7.76
CA LEU A 59 -3.37 1.07 -9.08
C LEU A 59 -2.88 0.13 -10.19
N THR A 60 -1.62 -0.30 -10.12
CA THR A 60 -1.03 -1.23 -11.09
C THR A 60 -1.75 -2.57 -11.08
N ALA A 61 -2.07 -3.09 -9.88
CA ALA A 61 -2.82 -4.33 -9.74
C ALA A 61 -4.24 -4.22 -10.31
N LEU A 62 -4.93 -3.09 -10.06
CA LEU A 62 -6.26 -2.83 -10.62
C LEU A 62 -6.24 -2.77 -12.15
N GLN A 63 -5.29 -2.02 -12.73
CA GLN A 63 -5.15 -1.91 -14.18
C GLN A 63 -4.83 -3.27 -14.82
N THR A 64 -3.88 -4.01 -14.23
CA THR A 64 -3.50 -5.34 -14.72
C THR A 64 -4.67 -6.32 -14.67
N SER A 65 -5.45 -6.31 -13.59
CA SER A 65 -6.62 -7.17 -13.44
C SER A 65 -7.71 -6.84 -14.46
N ARG A 66 -7.93 -5.55 -14.76
CA ARG A 66 -8.86 -5.13 -15.83
C ARG A 66 -8.42 -5.62 -17.20
N SER A 67 -7.16 -5.43 -17.57
CA SER A 67 -6.63 -5.94 -18.84
C SER A 67 -6.72 -7.47 -18.92
N LYS A 68 -6.49 -8.17 -17.81
CA LYS A 68 -6.64 -9.63 -17.74
C LYS A 68 -8.10 -10.07 -17.88
N SER A 69 -9.07 -9.27 -17.41
CA SER A 69 -10.49 -9.57 -17.53
C SER A 69 -10.91 -9.70 -18.99
N GLU A 70 -10.49 -8.77 -19.85
CA GLU A 70 -10.83 -8.81 -21.29
C GLU A 70 -10.32 -10.09 -21.98
N LEU A 71 -9.14 -10.57 -21.58
CA LEU A 71 -8.56 -11.81 -22.11
C LEU A 71 -9.31 -13.05 -21.62
N LEU A 72 -9.66 -13.07 -20.33
CA LEU A 72 -10.42 -14.17 -19.73
C LEU A 72 -11.84 -14.25 -20.29
N ASP A 73 -12.49 -13.12 -20.56
CA ASP A 73 -13.81 -13.07 -21.20
C ASP A 73 -13.77 -13.74 -22.58
N LYS A 74 -12.78 -13.38 -23.41
CA LYS A 74 -12.56 -13.99 -24.73
C LYS A 74 -12.28 -15.49 -24.61
N GLN A 75 -11.48 -15.89 -23.62
CA GLN A 75 -11.14 -17.28 -23.38
C GLN A 75 -12.39 -18.10 -23.00
N VAL A 76 -13.24 -17.59 -22.10
CA VAL A 76 -14.49 -18.24 -21.70
C VAL A 76 -15.43 -18.41 -22.90
N VAL A 77 -15.62 -17.36 -23.70
CA VAL A 77 -16.48 -17.43 -24.91
C VAL A 77 -15.96 -18.47 -25.91
N SER A 78 -14.65 -18.50 -26.14
CA SER A 78 -14.02 -19.48 -27.03
C SER A 78 -14.20 -20.91 -26.52
N LEU A 79 -13.98 -21.14 -25.22
CA LEU A 79 -14.11 -22.47 -24.61
C LEU A 79 -15.56 -22.92 -24.50
N GLN A 80 -16.50 -22.00 -24.32
CA GLN A 80 -17.93 -22.32 -24.34
C GLN A 80 -18.37 -22.77 -25.73
N THR A 81 -17.85 -22.12 -26.78
CA THR A 81 -18.06 -22.55 -28.16
C THR A 81 -17.43 -23.92 -28.40
N ALA A 82 -16.20 -24.15 -27.93
CA ALA A 82 -15.52 -25.44 -28.05
C ALA A 82 -16.30 -26.56 -27.34
N ALA A 83 -16.68 -26.37 -26.08
CA ALA A 83 -17.45 -27.36 -25.31
C ALA A 83 -18.78 -27.70 -25.99
N ARG A 84 -19.49 -26.69 -26.51
CA ARG A 84 -20.73 -26.91 -27.27
C ARG A 84 -20.47 -27.71 -28.55
N SER A 85 -19.46 -27.34 -29.33
CA SER A 85 -19.10 -28.06 -30.56
C SER A 85 -18.69 -29.50 -30.29
N THR A 86 -17.89 -29.75 -29.26
CA THR A 86 -17.50 -31.10 -28.85
C THR A 86 -18.70 -31.94 -28.40
N SER A 87 -19.67 -31.34 -27.70
CA SER A 87 -20.93 -32.02 -27.35
C SER A 87 -21.72 -32.43 -28.59
N LEU A 88 -21.88 -31.53 -29.56
CA LEU A 88 -22.58 -31.82 -30.82
C LEU A 88 -21.86 -32.90 -31.66
N LEU A 89 -20.52 -32.88 -31.68
CA LEU A 89 -19.73 -33.92 -32.36
C LEU A 89 -19.83 -35.28 -31.68
N MET A 90 -20.12 -35.33 -30.36
CA MET A 90 -20.40 -36.58 -29.67
C MET A 90 -21.80 -37.10 -30.01
N GLU A 91 -22.79 -36.20 -30.11
CA GLU A 91 -24.17 -36.56 -30.45
C GLU A 91 -24.33 -37.01 -31.91
N HIS A 92 -23.53 -36.46 -32.82
CA HIS A 92 -23.70 -36.62 -34.27
C HIS A 92 -22.46 -37.12 -35.01
N GLY A 93 -21.37 -37.45 -34.31
CA GLY A 93 -20.09 -37.80 -34.92
C GLY A 93 -19.25 -38.77 -34.08
N ASN A 94 -17.92 -38.73 -34.25
CA ASN A 94 -16.98 -39.70 -33.70
C ASN A 94 -16.26 -39.22 -32.42
N THR A 95 -16.73 -38.17 -31.76
CA THR A 95 -16.13 -37.65 -30.53
C THR A 95 -16.56 -38.48 -29.32
N THR A 96 -15.65 -38.66 -28.36
CA THR A 96 -15.87 -39.47 -27.16
C THR A 96 -16.42 -38.63 -26.01
N TYR A 97 -17.10 -39.30 -25.06
CA TYR A 97 -17.53 -38.65 -23.81
C TYR A 97 -16.37 -38.04 -23.02
N LEU A 98 -15.17 -38.63 -23.07
CA LEU A 98 -13.99 -38.11 -22.41
C LEU A 98 -13.55 -36.75 -22.98
N GLU A 99 -13.64 -36.58 -24.30
CA GLU A 99 -13.34 -35.29 -24.95
C GLU A 99 -14.34 -34.22 -24.55
N VAL A 100 -15.64 -34.56 -24.46
CA VAL A 100 -16.68 -33.66 -23.96
C VAL A 100 -16.38 -33.24 -22.52
N LEU A 101 -16.10 -34.20 -21.64
CA LEU A 101 -15.75 -33.93 -20.24
C LEU A 101 -14.51 -33.03 -20.12
N THR A 102 -13.49 -33.28 -20.94
CA THR A 102 -12.25 -32.48 -20.97
C THR A 102 -12.52 -31.03 -21.43
N ALA A 103 -13.39 -30.85 -22.42
CA ALA A 103 -13.78 -29.52 -22.90
C ALA A 103 -14.56 -28.75 -21.81
N TRP A 104 -15.49 -29.41 -21.12
CA TRP A 104 -16.20 -28.81 -19.97
C TRP A 104 -15.26 -28.48 -18.80
N GLN A 105 -14.32 -29.37 -18.47
CA GLN A 105 -13.33 -29.12 -17.42
C GLN A 105 -12.45 -27.90 -17.76
N THR A 106 -12.06 -27.75 -19.03
CA THR A 106 -11.25 -26.61 -19.48
C THR A 106 -12.05 -25.31 -19.43
N LEU A 107 -13.32 -25.33 -19.85
CA LEU A 107 -14.24 -24.18 -19.70
C LEU A 107 -14.41 -23.79 -18.23
N LEU A 108 -14.65 -24.75 -17.35
CA LEU A 108 -14.83 -24.51 -15.91
C LEU A 108 -13.58 -23.86 -15.30
N ASN A 109 -12.39 -24.35 -15.64
CA ASN A 109 -11.14 -23.76 -15.16
C ASN A 109 -10.98 -22.30 -15.62
N ALA A 110 -11.37 -21.97 -16.86
CA ALA A 110 -11.34 -20.59 -17.35
C ALA A 110 -12.34 -19.69 -16.62
N GLN A 111 -13.55 -20.17 -16.33
CA GLN A 111 -14.55 -19.45 -15.54
C GLN A 111 -14.10 -19.22 -14.10
N LEU A 112 -13.43 -20.20 -13.48
CA LEU A 112 -12.82 -20.05 -12.17
C LEU A 112 -11.70 -18.99 -12.19
N ALA A 113 -10.86 -18.99 -13.23
CA ALA A 113 -9.81 -17.97 -13.40
C ALA A 113 -10.40 -16.56 -13.60
N GLN A 114 -11.48 -16.42 -14.36
CA GLN A 114 -12.25 -15.18 -14.52
C GLN A 114 -12.77 -14.67 -13.18
N THR A 115 -13.38 -15.56 -12.39
CA THR A 115 -13.91 -15.23 -11.05
C THR A 115 -12.80 -14.80 -10.09
N ALA A 116 -11.68 -15.54 -10.07
CA ALA A 116 -10.51 -15.20 -9.27
C ALA A 116 -9.92 -13.84 -9.68
N ASN A 117 -9.85 -13.55 -10.98
CA ASN A 117 -9.40 -12.24 -11.46
C ASN A 117 -10.35 -11.13 -11.01
N ARG A 118 -11.67 -11.35 -11.08
CA ARG A 118 -12.65 -10.36 -10.61
C ARG A 118 -12.52 -10.08 -9.11
N PHE A 119 -12.26 -11.10 -8.30
CA PHE A 119 -11.94 -10.92 -6.89
C PHE A 119 -10.70 -10.05 -6.69
N SER A 120 -9.61 -10.35 -7.42
CA SER A 120 -8.39 -9.53 -7.38
C SER A 120 -8.65 -8.07 -7.77
N GLU A 121 -9.46 -7.82 -8.81
CA GLU A 121 -9.83 -6.46 -9.22
C GLU A 121 -10.48 -5.67 -8.07
N ILE A 122 -11.45 -6.30 -7.40
CA ILE A 122 -12.17 -5.69 -6.27
C ILE A 122 -11.21 -5.43 -5.10
N GLN A 123 -10.34 -6.39 -4.77
CA GLN A 123 -9.34 -6.21 -3.71
C GLN A 123 -8.37 -5.07 -4.03
N SER A 124 -7.90 -4.96 -5.28
CA SER A 124 -7.05 -3.85 -5.72
C SER A 124 -7.77 -2.51 -5.60
N LEU A 125 -9.06 -2.45 -5.91
CA LEU A 125 -9.86 -1.23 -5.75
C LEU A 125 -10.02 -0.83 -4.28
N ILE A 126 -10.28 -1.80 -3.39
CA ILE A 126 -10.35 -1.56 -1.94
C ILE A 126 -9.00 -1.07 -1.40
N ASN A 127 -7.90 -1.69 -1.83
CA ASN A 127 -6.55 -1.30 -1.43
C ASN A 127 -6.21 0.11 -1.92
N LEU A 128 -6.59 0.45 -3.15
CA LEU A 128 -6.39 1.79 -3.70
C LEU A 128 -7.17 2.83 -2.89
N TYR A 129 -8.43 2.55 -2.56
CA TYR A 129 -9.24 3.42 -1.70
C TYR A 129 -8.59 3.63 -0.33
N LYS A 130 -8.07 2.56 0.28
CA LYS A 130 -7.36 2.63 1.57
C LYS A 130 -6.07 3.46 1.45
N ALA A 131 -5.25 3.21 0.44
CA ALA A 131 -3.97 3.88 0.23
C ALA A 131 -4.13 5.39 -0.04
N LEU A 132 -5.27 5.79 -0.62
CA LEU A 132 -5.62 7.20 -0.85
C LEU A 132 -6.18 7.92 0.40
N GLY A 133 -6.20 7.27 1.57
CA GLY A 133 -6.66 7.88 2.82
C GLY A 133 -8.01 7.36 3.32
N GLY A 134 -8.64 6.41 2.62
CA GLY A 134 -9.70 5.56 3.19
C GLY A 134 -10.87 6.32 3.83
N GLY A 135 -11.38 7.38 3.19
CA GLY A 135 -12.60 8.10 3.60
C GLY A 135 -12.62 8.69 5.01
N GLN A 136 -11.47 8.78 5.69
CA GLN A 136 -11.35 9.42 6.98
C GLN A 136 -10.93 10.88 6.74
N GLU A 137 -11.89 11.80 6.91
CA GLU A 137 -11.62 13.10 7.54
C GLU A 137 -11.49 12.92 9.05
#